data_AF-W1WAT9-F1
#
_entry.id   AF-W1WAT9-F1
#
_cell.length_a   1.000
_cell.length_b   1.000
_cell.length_c   1.000
_cell.angle_alpha   90.00
_cell.angle_beta   90.00
_cell.angle_gamma   90.00
#
_symmetry.space_group_name_H-M   'P 1'
#
loop_
_entity.id
_entity.type
_entity.pdbx_description
1 polymer ?
#
loop_
_entity_poly.entity_id
_entity_poly.type
_entity_poly.pdbx_seq_one_letter_code
_entity_poly.pdbx_strand_id
1 'polypeptide(L)' 'MSCLTEDELFYADILSDILGRVDTSERGYEALAKDINMNLGGLSSDITAISKDGKRDEFTPLMIVRA' A
#
# COMPACT_ATOMS: atom_id res chain seq x y z
N MET A 1 -8.78 -8.59 -14.65
CA MET A 1 -8.06 -8.20 -13.43
C MET A 1 -8.80 -8.82 -12.26
N SER A 2 -8.14 -9.65 -11.46
CA SER A 2 -8.70 -10.13 -10.20
C SER A 2 -8.69 -8.95 -9.22
N CYS A 3 -9.86 -8.44 -8.87
CA CYS A 3 -10.01 -7.53 -7.74
C CYS A 3 -9.92 -8.30 -6.42
N LEU A 4 -9.56 -7.61 -5.34
CA LEU A 4 -9.65 -8.17 -4.00
C LEU A 4 -11.11 -8.54 -3.71
N THR A 5 -11.30 -9.68 -3.05
CA THR A 5 -12.56 -10.04 -2.40
C THR A 5 -12.81 -9.14 -1.18
N GLU A 6 -14.02 -9.17 -0.64
CA GLU A 6 -14.39 -8.37 0.55
C GLU A 6 -13.51 -8.73 1.77
N ASP A 7 -13.25 -10.01 1.97
CA ASP A 7 -12.37 -10.50 3.05
C ASP A 7 -10.91 -10.04 2.86
N GLU A 8 -10.43 -10.00 1.61
CA GLU A 8 -9.08 -9.53 1.30
C GLU A 8 -8.93 -8.00 1.42
N LEU A 9 -10.00 -7.25 1.15
CA LEU A 9 -9.99 -5.78 1.26
C LEU A 9 -9.71 -5.33 2.70
N PHE A 10 -10.20 -6.07 3.70
CA PHE A 10 -9.88 -5.82 5.11
C PHE A 10 -8.37 -5.85 5.38
N TYR A 11 -7.65 -6.80 4.76
CA TYR A 11 -6.20 -6.93 4.94
C TYR A 11 -5.39 -5.94 4.12
N ALA A 12 -5.99 -5.34 3.09
CA ALA A 12 -5.29 -4.46 2.17
C ALA A 12 -4.75 -3.21 2.89
N ASP A 13 -5.51 -2.66 3.83
CA ASP A 13 -5.12 -1.50 4.64
C ASP A 13 -3.88 -1.81 5.50
N ILE A 14 -3.95 -2.90 6.27
CA ILE A 14 -2.83 -3.40 7.08
C ILE A 14 -1.61 -3.68 6.20
N LEU A 15 -1.82 -4.29 5.04
CA LEU A 15 -0.74 -4.58 4.09
C LEU A 15 -0.06 -3.29 3.63
N SER A 16 -0.83 -2.22 3.38
CA SER A 16 -0.30 -0.93 2.95
C SER A 16 0.56 -0.25 4.03
N ASP A 17 0.26 -0.47 5.31
CA ASP A 17 1.05 0.05 6.43
C ASP A 17 2.39 -0.68 6.58
N ILE A 18 2.41 -1.99 6.40
CA ILE A 18 3.61 -2.81 6.63
C ILE A 18 4.49 -2.94 5.38
N LEU A 19 3.99 -2.57 4.20
CA LEU A 19 4.75 -2.62 2.96
C LEU A 19 6.01 -1.75 3.08
N GLY A 20 7.18 -2.36 2.84
CA GLY A 20 8.48 -1.69 3.00
C GLY A 20 8.97 -1.57 4.45
N ARG A 21 8.24 -2.12 5.43
CA ARG A 21 8.57 -2.12 6.86
C ARG A 21 8.79 -3.53 7.44
N VAL A 22 9.08 -4.50 6.57
CA VAL A 22 9.28 -5.91 6.94
C VAL A 22 10.48 -6.48 6.18
N ASP A 23 11.00 -7.61 6.66
CA ASP A 23 12.03 -8.37 5.96
C ASP A 23 11.51 -8.87 4.61
N THR A 24 12.42 -8.91 3.62
CA THR A 24 12.19 -9.58 2.34
C THR A 24 13.08 -10.81 2.24
N SER A 25 12.91 -11.61 1.19
CA SER A 25 13.81 -12.73 0.90
C SER A 25 15.25 -12.28 0.61
N GLU A 26 15.47 -11.00 0.30
CA GLU A 26 16.79 -10.47 -0.10
C GLU A 26 17.43 -9.59 0.99
N ARG A 27 16.64 -8.91 1.82
CA ARG A 27 17.12 -7.90 2.78
C ARG A 27 16.30 -7.94 4.06
N GLY A 28 16.98 -7.79 5.20
CA GLY A 28 16.32 -7.48 6.46
C GLY A 28 15.77 -6.06 6.48
N TYR A 29 14.78 -5.81 7.33
CA TYR A 29 14.08 -4.54 7.49
C TYR A 29 15.05 -3.39 7.73
N GLU A 30 16.07 -3.57 8.57
CA GLU A 30 17.05 -2.50 8.86
C GLU A 30 17.78 -2.03 7.58
N ALA A 31 18.26 -2.96 6.77
CA ALA A 31 18.94 -2.65 5.52
C ALA A 31 17.97 -2.01 4.52
N LEU A 32 16.75 -2.54 4.41
CA LEU A 32 15.72 -2.00 3.54
C LEU A 32 15.31 -0.56 3.93
N ALA A 33 15.07 -0.32 5.21
CA ALA A 33 14.69 0.99 5.73
C ALA A 33 15.80 2.03 5.51
N LYS A 34 17.06 1.63 5.68
CA LYS A 34 18.21 2.48 5.36
C LYS A 34 18.25 2.83 3.88
N ASP A 35 18.08 1.86 2.99
CA ASP A 35 18.08 2.09 1.55
C ASP A 35 16.94 3.02 1.12
N ILE A 36 15.73 2.82 1.66
CA ILE A 36 14.58 3.71 1.41
C ILE A 36 14.93 5.14 1.82
N ASN A 37 15.42 5.32 3.05
CA ASN A 37 15.71 6.66 3.56
C ASN A 37 16.83 7.35 2.78
N MET A 38 17.89 6.63 2.41
CA MET A 38 19.04 7.20 1.70
C MET A 38 18.74 7.55 0.24
N ASN A 39 17.88 6.78 -0.43
CA ASN A 39 17.67 6.92 -1.87
C ASN A 39 16.34 7.60 -2.23
N LEU A 40 15.33 7.51 -1.37
CA LEU A 40 14.00 8.06 -1.62
C LEU A 40 13.66 9.21 -0.65
N GLY A 41 14.30 9.28 0.52
CA GLY A 41 13.92 10.23 1.57
C GLY A 41 12.64 9.83 2.33
N GLY A 42 12.06 8.68 1.98
CA GLY A 42 10.88 8.08 2.58
C GLY A 42 10.18 7.12 1.62
N LEU A 43 9.24 6.34 2.14
CA LEU A 43 8.30 5.57 1.33
C LEU A 43 6.96 5.52 2.08
N SER A 44 5.88 5.87 1.39
CA SER A 44 4.53 5.72 1.91
C SER A 44 3.66 4.98 0.91
N SER A 45 2.78 4.15 1.45
CA SER A 45 1.71 3.48 0.74
C SER A 45 0.42 3.66 1.52
N ASP A 46 -0.68 3.74 0.80
CA ASP A 46 -2.01 3.97 1.35
C ASP A 46 -3.06 3.35 0.42
N ILE A 47 -4.21 2.98 0.96
CA ILE A 47 -5.36 2.53 0.18
C ILE A 47 -6.50 3.51 0.39
N THR A 48 -6.94 4.11 -0.72
CA THR A 48 -8.03 5.09 -0.70
C THR A 48 -9.21 4.62 -1.54
N ALA A 49 -10.42 4.95 -1.10
CA ALA A 49 -11.63 4.72 -1.85
C ALA A 49 -11.92 5.92 -2.76
N ILE A 50 -11.85 5.73 -4.08
CA ILE A 50 -12.22 6.76 -5.06
C ILE A 50 -13.69 6.54 -5.47
N SER A 51 -14.54 7.54 -5.24
CA SER A 51 -15.94 7.51 -5.67
C SER A 51 -16.06 7.58 -7.19
N LYS A 52 -16.99 6.82 -7.77
CA LYS A 52 -17.36 6.99 -9.18
C LYS A 52 -18.16 8.27 -9.39
N ASP A 53 -17.88 8.97 -10.49
CA ASP A 53 -18.61 10.17 -10.87
C ASP A 53 -20.13 9.89 -10.97
N GLY A 54 -20.93 10.77 -10.38
CA GLY A 54 -22.38 10.65 -10.32
C GLY A 54 -22.94 9.50 -9.46
N LYS A 55 -22.11 8.75 -8.71
CA LYS A 55 -22.57 7.61 -7.91
C LYS A 55 -22.05 7.65 -6.47
N ARG A 56 -22.97 7.93 -5.53
CA ARG A 56 -22.63 8.15 -4.10
C ARG A 56 -22.12 6.90 -3.38
N ASP A 57 -22.60 5.72 -3.79
CA ASP A 57 -22.37 4.46 -3.05
C ASP A 57 -21.49 3.47 -3.85
N GLU A 58 -20.87 3.91 -4.95
CA GLU A 58 -19.92 3.11 -5.73
C GLU A 58 -18.51 3.66 -5.57
N PHE A 59 -17.63 2.86 -4.97
CA PHE A 59 -16.22 3.19 -4.76
C PHE A 59 -15.32 2.17 -5.46
N THR A 60 -14.14 2.63 -5.88
CA THR A 60 -13.06 1.79 -6.38
C THR A 60 -11.85 2.00 -5.48
N PRO A 61 -11.35 0.95 -4.81
CA PRO A 61 -10.13 1.06 -4.02
C PRO A 61 -8.92 1.28 -4.93
N LEU A 62 -8.06 2.21 -4.55
CA LEU A 62 -6.82 2.53 -5.24
C LEU A 62 -5.66 2.49 -4.25
N MET A 63 -4.62 1.74 -4.58
CA MET A 63 -3.34 1.82 -3.87
C MET A 63 -2.55 3.03 -4.37
N ILE A 64 -2.14 3.89 -3.45
CA ILE A 64 -1.28 5.03 -3.73
C ILE A 64 0.10 4.73 -3.16
N VAL A 65 1.15 4.97 -3.95
CA VAL A 65 2.55 4.84 -3.53
C VAL A 65 3.26 6.17 -3.76
N ARG A 66 4.01 6.65 -2.75
CA ARG A 66 4.81 7.89 -2.83
C ARG A 66 6.20 7.64 -2.26
N ALA A 67 7.21 8.12 -2.99
CA ALA A 67 8.62 8.10 -2.63
C ALA A 67 9.10 9.55 -2.46
#